data_AF-A0A1W9YU45-F1
#
_entry.id   AF-A0A1W9YU45-F1
#
_cell.length_a   1.000
_cell.length_b   1.000
_cell.length_c   1.000
_cell.angle_alpha   90.00
_cell.angle_beta   90.00
_cell.angle_gamma   90.00
#
_symmetry.space_group_name_H-M   'P 1'
#
loop_
_entity.id
_entity.type
_entity.pdbx_description
1 polymer ?
#
loop_
_entity_poly.entity_id
_entity_poly.type
_entity_poly.pdbx_seq_one_letter_code
_entity_poly.pdbx_strand_id
1 'polypeptide(L)'
;PRDISHEGDLRERLEAAGDFLELLAPLGERVSPLWLQLSAAFTPQRLGELLYFLDELSPRRIAVEVRHPAFFDKGEDERLLNRHLRERGVERICLDSRALFSC
;
A
#
# COMPACT_ATOMS: atom_id res chain seq x y z
N PRO A 1 -0.37 13.37 -5.91
CA PRO A 1 -0.25 14.41 -4.86
C PRO A 1 0.60 13.88 -3.68
N ARG A 2 1.66 14.60 -3.28
CA ARG A 2 2.55 14.21 -2.15
C ARG A 2 1.86 14.26 -0.78
N ASP A 3 0.69 14.91 -0.70
CA ASP A 3 -0.03 15.07 0.55
C ASP A 3 -0.72 13.78 1.03
N ILE A 4 -0.96 12.80 0.14
CA ILE A 4 -1.62 11.53 0.48
C ILE A 4 -0.64 10.48 1.06
N SER A 5 0.67 10.62 0.81
CA SER A 5 1.64 9.53 1.08
C SER A 5 2.56 9.72 2.29
N HIS A 6 2.56 10.86 2.99
CA HIS A 6 3.64 11.14 3.95
C HIS A 6 3.28 11.31 5.44
N GLU A 7 2.07 11.71 5.87
CA GLU A 7 1.80 11.94 7.31
C GLU A 7 0.31 11.73 7.72
N GLY A 8 -0.01 10.74 8.57
CA GLY A 8 -1.34 10.63 9.21
C GLY A 8 -1.91 9.21 9.41
N ASP A 9 -3.10 9.13 10.01
CA ASP A 9 -3.90 7.91 10.10
C ASP A 9 -4.41 7.56 8.68
N LEU A 10 -4.24 6.29 8.28
CA LEU A 10 -4.64 5.79 6.97
C LEU A 10 -6.17 5.80 6.87
N ARG A 11 -6.85 5.70 8.03
CA ARG A 11 -8.30 5.78 8.14
C ARG A 11 -8.84 7.18 7.85
N GLU A 12 -8.17 8.22 8.34
CA GLU A 12 -8.53 9.62 8.06
C GLU A 12 -8.35 9.98 6.58
N ARG A 13 -7.58 9.18 5.85
CA ARG A 13 -7.30 9.35 4.42
C ARG A 13 -8.12 8.45 3.52
N LEU A 14 -9.03 7.63 4.04
CA LEU A 14 -9.93 6.78 3.26
C LEU A 14 -10.83 7.60 2.34
N GLU A 15 -11.44 8.68 2.84
CA GLU A 15 -12.28 9.56 2.02
C GLU A 15 -11.46 10.25 0.92
N ALA A 16 -10.33 10.86 1.28
CA ALA A 16 -9.45 11.53 0.31
C ALA A 16 -8.85 10.56 -0.73
N ALA A 17 -8.58 9.31 -0.35
CA ALA A 17 -8.16 8.28 -1.27
C ALA A 17 -9.32 7.82 -2.17
N GLY A 18 -10.53 7.67 -1.62
CA GLY A 18 -11.74 7.41 -2.39
C GLY A 18 -11.99 8.47 -3.47
N ASP A 19 -11.96 9.74 -3.10
CA ASP A 19 -12.11 10.88 -4.00
C ASP A 19 -11.02 10.90 -5.09
N PHE A 20 -9.77 10.63 -4.71
CA PHE A 20 -8.67 10.54 -5.66
C PHE A 20 -8.86 9.39 -6.66
N LEU A 21 -9.42 8.26 -6.21
CA LEU A 21 -9.70 7.11 -7.05
C LEU A 21 -10.89 7.34 -7.99
N GLU A 22 -11.90 8.11 -7.56
CA GLU A 22 -12.98 8.55 -8.45
C GLU A 22 -12.47 9.48 -9.54
N LEU A 23 -11.57 10.42 -9.21
CA LEU A 23 -10.92 11.28 -10.20
C LEU A 23 -10.12 10.49 -11.24
N LEU A 24 -9.51 9.37 -10.85
CA LEU A 24 -8.72 8.53 -11.75
C LEU A 24 -9.56 7.50 -12.51
N ALA A 25 -10.81 7.24 -12.12
CA ALA A 25 -11.68 6.26 -12.75
C ALA A 25 -11.81 6.40 -14.29
N PRO A 26 -11.89 7.61 -14.88
CA PRO A 26 -11.97 7.79 -16.34
C PRO A 26 -10.72 7.36 -17.11
N LEU A 27 -9.57 7.21 -16.44
CA LEU A 27 -8.33 6.76 -17.08
C LEU A 27 -8.34 5.24 -17.33
N GLY A 28 -9.19 4.50 -16.62
CA GLY A 28 -9.42 3.07 -16.80
C GLY A 28 -8.15 2.23 -16.68
N GLU A 29 -8.05 1.20 -17.52
CA GLU A 29 -6.91 0.26 -17.52
C GLU A 29 -5.53 0.91 -17.78
N ARG A 30 -5.48 2.16 -18.29
CA ARG A 30 -4.21 2.84 -18.58
C ARG A 30 -3.42 3.21 -17.32
N VAL A 31 -4.07 3.21 -16.15
CA VAL A 31 -3.46 3.54 -14.85
C VAL A 31 -3.54 2.39 -13.85
N SER A 32 -3.68 1.16 -14.34
CA SER A 32 -3.81 -0.06 -13.55
C SER A 32 -2.50 -0.88 -13.57
N PRO A 33 -2.06 -1.47 -12.44
CA PRO A 33 -2.61 -1.27 -11.09
C PRO A 33 -2.23 0.12 -10.53
N LEU A 34 -3.07 0.64 -9.65
CA LEU A 34 -2.74 1.84 -8.90
C LEU A 34 -1.72 1.52 -7.82
N TRP A 35 -0.68 2.34 -7.72
CA TRP A 35 0.39 2.13 -6.75
C TRP A 35 0.11 2.87 -5.44
N LEU A 36 -0.17 2.11 -4.38
CA LEU A 36 -0.24 2.59 -3.01
C LEU A 36 1.13 2.43 -2.34
N GLN A 37 1.84 3.54 -2.13
CA GLN A 37 3.10 3.56 -1.38
C GLN A 37 2.85 4.01 0.06
N LEU A 38 3.14 3.14 1.02
CA LEU A 38 3.11 3.44 2.45
C LEU A 38 4.49 3.91 2.93
N SER A 39 4.48 4.91 3.82
CA SER A 39 5.72 5.45 4.41
C SER A 39 6.36 4.46 5.39
N ALA A 40 7.61 4.72 5.77
CA ALA A 40 8.30 3.92 6.79
C ALA A 40 7.69 4.05 8.19
N ALA A 41 6.78 5.02 8.42
CA ALA A 41 6.04 5.18 9.68
C ALA A 41 4.81 4.24 9.77
N PHE A 42 4.42 3.58 8.67
CA PHE A 42 3.35 2.58 8.70
C PHE A 42 3.87 1.29 9.32
N THR A 43 3.52 1.04 10.58
CA THR A 43 4.00 -0.11 11.35
C THR A 43 3.09 -1.34 11.18
N PRO A 44 3.56 -2.55 11.50
CA PRO A 44 2.74 -3.78 11.45
C PRO A 44 1.45 -3.73 12.28
N GLN A 45 1.41 -2.96 13.38
CA GLN A 45 0.22 -2.80 14.22
C GLN A 45 -0.95 -2.18 13.44
N ARG A 46 -0.66 -1.47 12.34
CA ARG A 46 -1.64 -0.81 11.49
C ARG A 46 -2.07 -1.66 10.30
N LEU A 47 -1.61 -2.91 10.20
CA LEU A 47 -1.94 -3.81 9.09
C LEU A 47 -3.45 -3.92 8.87
N GLY A 48 -4.26 -3.98 9.93
CA GLY A 48 -5.72 -4.02 9.82
C GLY A 48 -6.33 -2.83 9.06
N GLU A 49 -5.72 -1.64 9.15
CA GLU A 49 -6.15 -0.44 8.41
C GLU A 49 -5.92 -0.60 6.91
N LEU A 50 -4.76 -1.15 6.54
CA LEU A 50 -4.45 -1.46 5.14
C LEU A 50 -5.40 -2.52 4.59
N LEU A 51 -5.73 -3.56 5.37
CA LEU A 51 -6.63 -4.60 4.90
C LEU A 51 -8.05 -4.07 4.67
N TYR A 52 -8.56 -3.29 5.63
CA TYR A 52 -9.85 -2.60 5.48
C TYR A 52 -9.85 -1.70 4.24
N PHE A 53 -8.79 -0.91 4.05
CA PHE A 53 -8.63 -0.04 2.89
C PHE A 53 -8.66 -0.82 1.56
N LEU A 54 -7.93 -1.94 1.47
CA LEU A 54 -7.92 -2.76 0.25
C LEU A 54 -9.27 -3.42 -0.02
N ASP A 55 -10.00 -3.79 1.04
CA ASP A 55 -11.35 -4.36 0.92
C ASP A 55 -12.35 -3.34 0.39
N GLU A 56 -12.34 -2.11 0.90
CA GLU A 56 -13.21 -1.01 0.43
C GLU A 56 -12.93 -0.59 -1.02
N LEU A 57 -11.70 -0.80 -1.50
CA LEU A 57 -11.31 -0.46 -2.87
C LEU A 57 -11.53 -1.59 -3.88
N SER A 58 -11.87 -2.78 -3.43
CA SER A 58 -12.24 -3.88 -4.31
C SER A 58 -13.43 -3.50 -5.20
N PRO A 59 -13.43 -3.83 -6.51
CA PRO A 59 -12.50 -4.71 -7.22
C PRO A 59 -11.35 -3.98 -7.95
N ARG A 60 -10.99 -2.75 -7.56
CA ARG A 60 -9.91 -2.00 -8.24
C ARG A 60 -8.56 -2.71 -8.06
N ARG A 61 -7.75 -2.72 -9.12
CA ARG A 61 -6.39 -3.28 -9.09
C ARG A 61 -5.44 -2.30 -8.41
N ILE A 62 -4.90 -2.73 -7.26
CA ILE A 62 -3.95 -1.95 -6.46
C ILE A 62 -2.70 -2.80 -6.24
N ALA A 63 -1.54 -2.15 -6.29
CA ALA A 63 -0.27 -2.69 -5.86
C ALA A 63 0.23 -1.91 -4.65
N VAL A 64 0.74 -2.60 -3.63
CA VAL A 64 1.17 -2.01 -2.35
C VAL A 64 2.68 -2.06 -2.21
N GLU A 65 3.29 -0.92 -1.92
CA GLU A 65 4.66 -0.84 -1.44
C GLU A 65 4.68 -0.46 0.04
N VAL A 66 5.37 -1.27 0.85
CA VAL A 66 5.67 -0.95 2.26
C VAL A 66 7.13 -0.57 2.41
N ARG A 67 7.44 0.36 3.31
CA ARG A 67 8.83 0.81 3.55
C ARG A 67 9.32 0.54 4.98
N HIS A 68 8.45 0.05 5.86
CA HIS A 68 8.81 -0.21 7.25
C HIS A 68 9.67 -1.49 7.35
N PRO A 69 10.85 -1.46 8.01
CA PRO A 69 11.80 -2.58 8.06
C PRO A 69 11.22 -3.92 8.54
N ALA A 70 10.28 -3.90 9.50
CA ALA A 70 9.62 -5.10 10.02
C ALA A 70 8.86 -5.92 8.96
N PHE A 71 8.58 -5.37 7.78
CA PHE A 71 8.00 -6.13 6.67
C PHE A 71 9.05 -6.80 5.76
N PHE A 72 10.35 -6.71 6.10
CA PHE A 72 11.47 -7.21 5.29
C PHE A 72 12.46 -8.08 6.08
N ASP A 73 12.14 -8.43 7.33
CA ASP A 73 13.00 -9.19 8.22
C ASP A 73 12.70 -10.70 8.23
N LYS A 74 11.80 -11.18 7.36
CA LYS A 74 11.28 -12.55 7.28
C LYS A 74 10.56 -13.02 8.55
N GLY A 75 10.20 -12.09 9.44
CA GLY A 75 9.41 -12.34 10.64
C GLY A 75 7.92 -12.53 10.36
N GLU A 76 7.14 -12.64 11.44
CA GLU A 76 5.70 -12.89 11.34
C GLU A 76 4.93 -11.72 10.69
N ASP A 77 5.37 -10.48 10.90
CA ASP A 77 4.75 -9.30 10.30
C ASP A 77 4.81 -9.32 8.76
N GLU A 78 5.97 -9.67 8.20
CA GLU A 78 6.14 -9.87 6.76
C GLU A 78 5.25 -11.02 6.25
N ARG A 79 5.18 -12.13 6.98
CA ARG A 79 4.39 -13.31 6.60
C ARG A 79 2.89 -13.02 6.61
N LEU A 80 2.41 -12.25 7.60
CA LEU A 80 1.02 -11.82 7.70
C LEU A 80 0.65 -10.88 6.55
N LEU A 81 1.48 -9.88 6.28
CA LEU A 81 1.30 -8.98 5.14
C LEU A 81 1.19 -9.79 3.82
N ASN A 82 2.20 -10.61 3.52
CA ASN A 82 2.25 -11.38 2.28
C ASN A 82 1.05 -12.33 2.12
N ARG A 83 0.59 -12.94 3.22
CA ARG A 83 -0.59 -13.81 3.21
C ARG A 83 -1.83 -13.05 2.80
N HIS A 84 -2.10 -11.91 3.45
CA HIS A 84 -3.31 -11.14 3.21
C HIS A 84 -3.33 -10.46 1.85
N LEU A 85 -2.19 -9.97 1.36
CA LEU A 85 -2.08 -9.43 0.00
C LEU A 85 -2.37 -10.52 -1.03
N ARG A 86 -1.81 -11.73 -0.85
CA ARG A 86 -2.06 -12.87 -1.73
C ARG A 86 -3.53 -13.31 -1.72
N GLU A 87 -4.17 -13.36 -0.57
CA GLU A 87 -5.60 -13.69 -0.44
C GLU A 87 -6.49 -12.72 -1.22
N ARG A 88 -6.09 -11.45 -1.34
CA ARG A 88 -6.80 -10.40 -2.08
C ARG A 88 -6.36 -10.26 -3.54
N GLY A 89 -5.36 -11.02 -3.99
CA GLY A 89 -4.76 -10.85 -5.32
C GLY A 89 -4.07 -9.49 -5.50
N VAL A 90 -3.65 -8.86 -4.41
CA VAL A 90 -2.96 -7.57 -4.41
C VAL A 90 -1.46 -7.80 -4.57
N GLU A 91 -0.86 -7.11 -5.53
CA GLU A 91 0.59 -7.19 -5.77
C GLU A 91 1.37 -6.44 -4.69
N ARG A 92 2.49 -7.01 -4.25
CA ARG A 92 3.45 -6.33 -3.38
C ARG A 92 4.62 -5.81 -4.20
N ILE A 93 4.87 -4.52 -4.14
CA ILE A 93 6.06 -3.89 -4.71
C ILE A 93 7.16 -3.89 -3.64
N CYS A 94 8.30 -4.49 -3.97
CA CYS A 94 9.49 -4.52 -3.13
C CYS A 94 10.58 -3.65 -3.79
N LEU A 95 10.68 -2.38 -3.38
CA LEU A 95 11.79 -1.52 -3.79
C LEU A 95 12.90 -1.60 -2.73
N ASP A 96 13.93 -2.41 -2.99
CA ASP A 96 15.13 -2.40 -2.13
C ASP A 96 16.03 -1.21 -2.50
N SER A 97 15.81 -0.08 -1.83
CA SER A 97 16.65 1.11 -2.02
C SER A 97 18.08 0.93 -1.51
N ARG A 98 18.38 -0.10 -0.70
CA ARG A 98 19.75 -0.30 -0.17
C ARG A 98 20.69 -0.81 -1.25
N ALA A 99 20.20 -1.62 -2.17
CA ALA A 99 20.95 -2.08 -3.34
C ALA A 99 21.30 -0.93 -4.32
N LEU A 100 20.57 0.19 -4.27
CA LEU A 100 20.81 1.35 -5.12
C LEU A 100 21.88 2.31 -4.57
N PHE A 101 22.19 2.24 -3.27
CA PHE A 101 23.14 3.16 -2.61
C PHE A 101 24.32 2.44 -1.93
N SER A 102 24.49 1.13 -2.15
CA SER A 102 25.72 0.42 -1.79
C SER A 102 26.81 0.69 -2.81
N CYS A 103 27.46 1.86 -2.71
CA CYS A 103 28.76 2.15 -3.30
C CYS A 103 29.81 2.18 -2.19
#